data_AF-A0A822DUX2-F1
#
_entry.id   AF-A0A822DUX2-F1
#
_cell.length_a   1.000
_cell.length_b   1.000
_cell.length_c   1.000
_cell.angle_alpha   90.00
_cell.angle_beta   90.00
_cell.angle_gamma   90.00
#
_symmetry.space_group_name_H-M   'P 1'
#
loop_
_entity.id
_entity.type
_entity.pdbx_description
1 polymer ?
#
loop_
_entity_poly.entity_id
_entity_poly.type
_entity_poly.pdbx_seq_one_letter_code
_entity_poly.pdbx_strand_id
1 'polypeptide(L)'
;VPPQSALNQSVRSCPVSNTSSPEPPSHYEFDWKPSTQGFVLGAFFYGYILTQVIGGNLAEKFGGKWIFSGCILIASILTLLTPLAARAHLGLLIAIRVLIGLFSGPAFPSAAALWGKWIPPSERSTIPPVSQSGTNFGIIFTTPLVSFMNNSSFLGGWPSAFYVFGNKTV
;
A
#
# COMPACT_ATOMS: atom_id res chain seq x y z
N VAL A 1 -59.86 9.08 23.76
CA VAL A 1 -58.80 8.82 22.75
C VAL A 1 -58.62 10.06 21.91
N PRO A 2 -57.50 10.79 22.07
CA PRO A 2 -56.90 11.54 20.97
C PRO A 2 -55.50 10.99 20.62
N PRO A 3 -54.98 11.28 19.42
CA PRO A 3 -54.00 10.45 18.74
C PRO A 3 -52.53 10.86 18.98
N GLN A 4 -51.66 9.92 18.62
CA GLN A 4 -50.20 9.95 18.65
C GLN A 4 -49.58 11.09 17.83
N SER A 5 -48.46 11.65 18.29
CA SER A 5 -47.17 11.71 17.54
C SER A 5 -46.27 12.85 18.05
N ALA A 6 -45.55 12.63 19.16
CA ALA A 6 -44.51 13.57 19.63
C ALA A 6 -43.23 12.84 20.09
N LEU A 7 -42.87 11.76 19.41
CA LEU A 7 -41.55 11.14 19.54
C LEU A 7 -40.89 11.11 18.15
N ASN A 8 -39.60 11.45 18.11
CA ASN A 8 -38.68 11.45 16.97
C ASN A 8 -38.65 12.68 16.06
N GLN A 9 -38.08 13.78 16.57
CA GLN A 9 -37.20 14.62 15.76
C GLN A 9 -35.90 14.93 16.52
N SER A 10 -35.07 13.90 16.66
CA SER A 10 -33.64 14.07 16.96
C SER A 10 -32.76 13.30 15.96
N VAL A 11 -33.22 13.18 14.71
CA VAL A 11 -32.32 12.85 13.60
C VAL A 11 -31.60 14.13 13.23
N ARG A 12 -30.40 14.34 13.79
CA ARG A 12 -29.46 15.37 13.31
C ARG A 12 -29.05 15.00 11.88
N SER A 13 -29.85 15.42 10.91
CA SER A 13 -29.41 15.45 9.51
C SER A 13 -28.60 16.73 9.33
N CYS A 14 -27.36 16.61 8.85
CA CYS A 14 -26.55 17.77 8.50
C CYS A 14 -27.30 18.58 7.43
N PRO A 15 -27.38 19.92 7.55
CA PRO A 15 -28.05 20.73 6.55
C PRO A 15 -27.26 20.59 5.24
N VAL A 16 -27.94 20.13 4.19
CA VAL A 16 -27.42 20.20 2.82
C VAL A 16 -27.30 21.68 2.48
N SER A 17 -26.11 22.23 2.65
CA SER A 17 -25.78 23.51 2.06
C SER A 17 -25.78 23.29 0.55
N ASN A 18 -26.72 23.91 -0.16
CA ASN A 18 -26.61 24.15 -1.60
C ASN A 18 -25.50 25.17 -1.85
N THR A 19 -24.28 24.85 -1.43
CA THR A 19 -23.09 25.37 -2.07
C THR A 19 -22.98 24.59 -3.36
N SER A 20 -23.03 25.30 -4.50
CA SER A 20 -22.33 24.84 -5.69
C SER A 20 -20.98 24.34 -5.21
N SER A 21 -20.82 23.01 -5.20
CA SER A 21 -19.57 22.41 -4.78
C SER A 21 -18.51 23.09 -5.64
N PRO A 22 -17.46 23.69 -5.06
CA PRO A 22 -16.35 24.16 -5.86
C PRO A 22 -15.93 22.95 -6.67
N GLU A 23 -16.06 23.04 -7.99
CA GLU A 23 -15.57 22.02 -8.90
C GLU A 23 -14.12 21.78 -8.46
N PRO A 24 -13.76 20.58 -7.97
CA PRO A 24 -12.41 20.34 -7.51
C PRO A 24 -11.46 20.65 -8.69
N PRO A 25 -10.31 21.32 -8.45
CA PRO A 25 -9.44 21.78 -9.51
C PRO A 25 -9.19 20.66 -10.52
N SER A 26 -9.56 20.93 -11.77
CA SER A 26 -9.64 20.02 -12.91
C SER A 26 -8.26 19.63 -13.47
N HIS A 27 -7.40 19.11 -12.60
CA HIS A 27 -6.08 18.59 -12.98
C HIS A 27 -5.79 17.24 -12.30
N TYR A 28 -6.69 16.27 -12.47
CA TYR A 28 -6.32 14.86 -12.29
C TYR A 28 -5.67 14.37 -13.59
N GLU A 29 -4.43 13.87 -13.52
CA GLU A 29 -3.72 13.28 -14.67
C GLU A 29 -4.45 12.03 -15.21
N PHE A 30 -5.33 11.41 -14.40
CA PHE A 30 -6.12 10.23 -14.77
C PHE A 30 -7.58 10.36 -14.31
N ASP A 31 -8.52 10.35 -15.26
CA ASP A 31 -9.97 10.33 -14.99
C ASP A 31 -10.47 8.89 -14.79
N TRP A 32 -10.12 8.27 -13.67
CA TRP A 32 -10.54 6.90 -13.35
C TRP A 32 -11.79 6.89 -12.45
N LYS A 33 -12.79 6.11 -12.85
CA LYS A 33 -13.96 5.82 -12.00
C LYS A 33 -13.49 5.24 -10.66
N PRO A 34 -14.14 5.59 -9.52
CA PRO A 34 -13.79 5.06 -8.21
C PRO A 34 -13.74 3.52 -8.15
N SER A 35 -14.59 2.84 -8.93
CA SER A 35 -14.59 1.38 -9.07
C SER A 35 -13.28 0.84 -9.66
N THR A 36 -12.71 1.54 -10.65
CA THR A 36 -11.44 1.15 -11.29
C THR A 36 -10.26 1.38 -10.35
N GLN A 37 -10.26 2.48 -9.61
CA GLN A 37 -9.26 2.74 -8.57
C GLN A 37 -9.29 1.63 -7.50
N GLY A 38 -10.48 1.29 -7.00
CA GLY A 38 -10.66 0.18 -6.06
C GLY A 38 -10.15 -1.16 -6.60
N PHE A 39 -10.41 -1.45 -7.88
CA PHE A 39 -9.90 -2.66 -8.53
C PHE A 39 -8.38 -2.68 -8.62
N VAL A 40 -7.74 -1.56 -8.98
CA VAL A 40 -6.27 -1.44 -9.05
C VAL A 40 -5.62 -1.56 -7.67
N LEU A 41 -6.25 -1.04 -6.61
CA LEU A 41 -5.82 -1.26 -5.23
C LEU A 41 -6.01 -2.73 -4.82
N GLY A 42 -7.14 -3.33 -5.21
CA GLY A 42 -7.48 -4.73 -4.94
C GLY A 42 -6.54 -5.73 -5.63
N ALA A 43 -6.05 -5.41 -6.83
CA ALA A 43 -5.15 -6.24 -7.64
C ALA A 43 -3.92 -6.74 -6.86
N PHE A 44 -3.40 -5.91 -5.95
CA PHE A 44 -2.30 -6.28 -5.06
C PHE A 44 -2.61 -7.50 -4.19
N PHE A 45 -3.81 -7.57 -3.62
CA PHE A 45 -4.19 -8.64 -2.69
C PHE A 45 -4.34 -10.00 -3.38
N TYR A 46 -4.77 -10.03 -4.64
CA TYR A 46 -4.85 -11.28 -5.39
C TYR A 46 -3.47 -11.94 -5.56
N GLY A 47 -2.43 -11.16 -5.86
CA GLY A 47 -1.05 -11.65 -5.91
C GLY A 47 -0.52 -12.03 -4.54
N TYR A 48 -0.84 -11.22 -3.52
CA TYR A 48 -0.38 -11.43 -2.14
C TYR A 48 -0.88 -12.75 -1.53
N ILE A 49 -2.16 -13.07 -1.70
CA ILE A 49 -2.77 -14.30 -1.16
C ILE A 49 -2.13 -15.55 -1.80
N LEU A 50 -1.86 -15.51 -3.11
CA LEU A 50 -1.28 -16.63 -3.83
C LEU A 50 0.11 -17.00 -3.28
N THR A 51 0.97 -16.00 -3.05
CA THR A 51 2.32 -16.26 -2.55
C THR A 51 2.39 -16.43 -1.05
N GLN A 52 1.43 -15.93 -0.26
CA GLN A 52 1.37 -16.19 1.18
C GLN A 52 1.43 -17.70 1.50
N VAL A 53 0.70 -18.52 0.74
CA VAL A 53 0.66 -19.98 0.93
C VAL A 53 1.99 -20.64 0.54
N ILE A 54 2.61 -20.16 -0.55
CA ILE A 54 3.84 -20.77 -1.11
C ILE A 54 5.10 -20.25 -0.38
N GLY A 55 5.04 -19.04 0.17
CA GLY A 55 6.17 -18.29 0.71
C GLY A 55 6.84 -18.94 1.91
N GLY A 56 6.06 -19.64 2.76
CA GLY A 56 6.60 -20.41 3.89
C GLY A 56 7.52 -21.54 3.43
N ASN A 57 7.07 -22.33 2.45
CA ASN A 57 7.85 -23.45 1.91
C ASN A 57 9.10 -22.99 1.16
N LEU A 58 9.02 -21.85 0.45
CA LEU A 58 10.16 -21.27 -0.26
C LEU A 58 11.26 -20.82 0.73
N ALA A 59 10.86 -20.15 1.83
CA ALA A 59 11.78 -19.64 2.85
C ALA A 59 12.61 -20.73 3.52
N GLU A 60 12.02 -21.91 3.73
CA GLU A 60 12.70 -23.07 4.31
C GLU A 60 13.71 -23.70 3.34
N LYS A 61 13.38 -23.79 2.04
CA LYS A 61 14.24 -24.44 1.04
C LYS A 61 15.43 -23.59 0.58
N PHE A 62 15.23 -22.31 0.28
CA PHE A 62 16.27 -21.45 -0.31
C PHE A 62 16.97 -20.54 0.70
N GLY A 63 16.51 -20.55 1.95
CA GLY A 63 17.04 -19.72 3.03
C GLY A 63 16.46 -18.30 3.02
N GLY A 64 15.88 -17.90 4.15
CA GLY A 64 15.17 -16.62 4.30
C GLY A 64 15.96 -15.37 3.90
N LYS A 65 17.30 -15.35 4.04
CA LYS A 65 18.11 -14.16 3.70
C LYS A 65 18.03 -13.79 2.22
N TRP A 66 18.15 -14.77 1.32
CA TRP A 66 18.23 -14.53 -0.12
C TRP A 66 16.85 -14.25 -0.70
N ILE A 67 15.83 -14.96 -0.22
CA ILE A 67 14.45 -14.74 -0.63
C ILE A 67 13.99 -13.36 -0.19
N PHE A 68 14.24 -12.98 1.06
CA PHE A 68 13.81 -11.68 1.58
C PHE A 68 14.40 -10.52 0.77
N SER A 69 15.72 -10.53 0.56
CA SER A 69 16.39 -9.50 -0.26
C SER A 69 15.94 -9.53 -1.72
N GLY A 70 15.80 -10.70 -2.34
CA GLY A 70 15.35 -10.83 -3.73
C GLY A 70 13.93 -10.31 -3.95
N CYS A 71 13.01 -10.60 -3.01
CA CYS A 71 11.63 -10.11 -3.05
C CYS A 71 11.57 -8.59 -2.97
N ILE A 72 12.35 -7.98 -2.06
CA ILE A 72 12.42 -6.53 -1.89
C ILE A 72 13.00 -5.85 -3.12
N LEU A 73 14.07 -6.39 -3.70
CA LEU A 73 14.68 -5.85 -4.92
C LEU A 73 13.70 -5.88 -6.09
N ILE A 74 13.02 -7.01 -6.31
CA ILE A 74 12.03 -7.14 -7.39
C ILE A 74 10.85 -6.19 -7.15
N ALA A 75 10.31 -6.15 -5.92
CA ALA A 75 9.23 -5.23 -5.57
C ALA A 75 9.61 -3.75 -5.77
N SER A 76 10.86 -3.38 -5.48
CA SER A 76 11.38 -2.02 -5.71
C SER A 76 11.42 -1.67 -7.20
N ILE A 77 11.96 -2.56 -8.05
CA ILE A 77 12.02 -2.37 -9.50
C ILE A 77 10.61 -2.20 -10.08
N LEU A 78 9.65 -3.03 -9.64
CA LEU A 78 8.26 -2.92 -10.08
C LEU A 78 7.58 -1.64 -9.59
N THR A 79 7.95 -1.15 -8.40
CA THR A 79 7.45 0.12 -7.87
C THR A 79 7.97 1.30 -8.70
N LEU A 80 9.24 1.28 -9.12
CA LEU A 80 9.80 2.27 -10.05
C LEU A 80 9.12 2.25 -11.43
N LEU A 81 8.67 1.08 -11.88
CA LEU A 81 8.00 0.91 -13.17
C LEU A 81 6.51 1.32 -13.12
N THR A 82 5.92 1.42 -11.93
CA THR A 82 4.50 1.77 -11.72
C THR A 82 4.08 3.12 -12.35
N PRO A 83 4.82 4.24 -12.20
CA PRO A 83 4.45 5.49 -12.85
C PRO A 83 4.48 5.42 -14.38
N LEU A 84 5.43 4.68 -14.97
CA LEU A 84 5.50 4.47 -16.41
C LEU A 84 4.31 3.64 -16.90
N ALA A 85 3.94 2.61 -16.14
CA ALA A 85 2.80 1.75 -16.43
C ALA A 85 1.46 2.47 -16.35
N ALA A 86 1.30 3.36 -15.39
CA ALA A 86 0.09 4.17 -15.23
C ALA A 86 -0.18 5.03 -16.47
N ARG A 87 0.87 5.58 -17.09
CA ARG A 87 0.77 6.38 -18.32
C ARG A 87 0.55 5.55 -19.59
N ALA A 88 1.01 4.29 -19.60
CA ALA A 88 0.92 3.43 -20.78
C ALA A 88 -0.47 2.79 -20.92
N HIS A 89 -0.90 1.99 -19.94
CA HIS A 89 -2.15 1.24 -20.03
C HIS A 89 -2.63 0.74 -18.65
N LEU A 90 -3.93 0.84 -18.38
CA LEU A 90 -4.55 0.34 -17.14
C LEU A 90 -4.29 -1.15 -16.87
N GLY A 91 -4.35 -1.98 -17.89
CA GLY A 91 -4.04 -3.41 -17.77
C GLY A 91 -2.59 -3.69 -17.34
N LEU A 92 -1.63 -2.89 -17.79
CA LEU A 92 -0.23 -3.04 -17.42
C LEU A 92 -0.01 -2.61 -15.96
N LEU A 93 -0.69 -1.55 -15.53
CA LEU A 93 -0.71 -1.15 -14.11
C LEU A 93 -1.27 -2.27 -13.22
N ILE A 94 -2.38 -2.91 -13.61
CA ILE A 94 -2.97 -4.03 -12.88
C ILE A 94 -1.97 -5.21 -12.80
N ALA A 95 -1.32 -5.57 -13.91
CA ALA A 95 -0.32 -6.63 -13.93
C ALA A 95 0.85 -6.36 -12.98
N ILE A 96 1.39 -5.12 -12.99
CA ILE A 96 2.44 -4.71 -12.06
C ILE A 96 1.95 -4.81 -10.61
N ARG A 97 0.72 -4.40 -10.31
CA ARG A 97 0.17 -4.49 -8.94
C ARG A 97 0.04 -5.92 -8.45
N VAL A 98 -0.41 -6.84 -9.31
CA VAL A 98 -0.46 -8.27 -8.99
C VAL A 98 0.94 -8.80 -8.72
N LEU A 99 1.93 -8.45 -9.56
CA LEU A 99 3.31 -8.90 -9.38
C LEU A 99 3.95 -8.33 -8.10
N ILE A 100 3.74 -7.05 -7.78
CA ILE A 100 4.20 -6.47 -6.49
C ILE A 100 3.60 -7.25 -5.32
N GLY A 101 2.30 -7.57 -5.36
CA GLY A 101 1.64 -8.41 -4.37
C GLY A 101 2.29 -9.79 -4.26
N LEU A 102 2.57 -10.41 -5.41
CA LEU A 102 3.21 -11.72 -5.50
C LEU A 102 4.58 -11.74 -4.81
N PHE A 103 5.43 -10.74 -5.03
CA PHE A 103 6.77 -10.67 -4.44
C PHE A 103 6.78 -10.17 -2.99
N SER A 104 5.80 -9.39 -2.55
CA SER A 104 5.68 -8.96 -1.14
C SER A 104 5.13 -10.05 -0.21
N GLY A 105 4.30 -10.98 -0.72
CA GLY A 105 3.72 -12.08 0.07
C GLY A 105 4.72 -12.88 0.94
N PRO A 106 5.84 -13.37 0.40
CA PRO A 106 6.80 -14.21 1.13
C PRO A 106 7.76 -13.41 2.04
N ALA A 107 7.73 -12.08 2.04
CA ALA A 107 8.67 -11.26 2.82
C ALA A 107 8.50 -11.47 4.33
N PHE A 108 7.24 -11.50 4.81
CA PHE A 108 6.94 -11.70 6.23
C PHE A 108 7.32 -13.11 6.75
N PRO A 109 6.94 -14.23 6.10
CA PRO A 109 7.38 -15.56 6.56
C PRO A 109 8.90 -15.75 6.44
N SER A 110 9.55 -15.14 5.44
CA SER A 110 11.01 -15.17 5.31
C SER A 110 11.71 -14.43 6.45
N ALA A 111 11.19 -13.26 6.85
CA ALA A 111 11.69 -12.51 8.00
C ALA A 111 11.48 -13.27 9.31
N ALA A 112 10.31 -13.89 9.51
CA ALA A 112 10.02 -14.72 10.68
C ALA A 112 10.95 -15.95 10.77
N ALA A 113 11.24 -16.60 9.64
CA ALA A 113 12.19 -17.71 9.57
C ALA A 113 13.63 -17.26 9.87
N LEU A 114 14.02 -16.06 9.43
CA LEU A 114 15.33 -15.46 9.73
C LEU A 114 15.46 -15.15 11.22
N TRP A 115 14.45 -14.50 11.81
CA TRP A 115 14.38 -14.22 13.24
C TRP A 115 14.51 -15.47 14.09
N GLY A 116 13.86 -16.56 13.68
CA GLY A 116 13.95 -17.85 14.39
C GLY A 116 15.34 -18.48 14.42
N LYS A 117 16.24 -18.11 13.49
CA LYS A 117 17.62 -18.63 13.44
C LYS A 117 18.62 -17.72 14.15
N TRP A 118 18.36 -16.42 14.21
CA TRP A 118 19.30 -15.42 14.74
C TRP A 118 18.99 -14.94 16.15
N ILE A 119 17.76 -15.07 16.62
CA ILE A 119 17.32 -14.50 17.91
C ILE A 119 17.27 -15.59 18.99
N PRO A 120 17.83 -15.34 20.19
CA PRO A 120 17.74 -16.28 21.30
C PRO A 120 16.28 -16.54 21.73
N PRO A 121 15.95 -17.76 22.20
CA PRO A 121 14.56 -18.14 22.48
C PRO A 121 13.84 -17.23 23.48
N SER A 122 14.57 -16.61 24.41
CA SER A 122 14.05 -15.70 25.43
C SER A 122 13.50 -14.38 24.88
N GLU A 123 13.96 -13.94 23.70
CA GLU A 123 13.60 -12.63 23.13
C GLU A 123 12.77 -12.72 21.85
N ARG A 124 12.50 -13.96 21.38
CA ARG A 124 11.87 -14.22 20.08
C ARG A 124 10.48 -13.58 19.92
N SER A 125 9.75 -13.38 21.01
CA SER A 125 8.43 -12.72 21.01
C SER A 125 8.51 -11.18 21.01
N THR A 126 9.63 -10.60 21.44
CA THR A 126 9.79 -9.14 21.59
C THR A 126 10.31 -8.47 20.31
N ILE A 127 11.16 -9.15 19.53
CA ILE A 127 11.75 -8.54 18.33
C ILE A 127 10.72 -8.21 17.23
N PRO A 128 9.74 -9.09 16.89
CA PRO A 128 8.73 -8.78 15.88
C PRO A 128 7.94 -7.47 16.14
N PRO A 129 7.35 -7.24 17.33
CA PRO A 129 6.62 -6.00 17.60
C PRO A 129 7.54 -4.76 17.64
N VAL A 130 8.80 -4.89 18.07
CA VAL A 130 9.78 -3.80 18.01
C VAL A 130 10.09 -3.41 16.55
N SER A 131 10.29 -4.39 15.68
CA SER A 131 10.48 -4.16 14.23
C SER A 131 9.25 -3.53 13.57
N GLN A 132 8.05 -3.99 13.93
CA GLN A 132 6.80 -3.44 13.43
C GLN A 132 6.61 -1.97 13.86
N SER A 133 7.03 -1.63 15.08
CA SER A 133 6.98 -0.26 15.59
C SER A 133 7.84 0.68 14.74
N GLY A 134 9.04 0.25 14.36
CA GLY A 134 9.90 0.98 13.42
C GLY A 134 9.24 1.25 12.06
N THR A 135 8.50 0.26 11.54
CA THR A 135 7.73 0.42 10.29
C THR A 135 6.63 1.48 10.43
N ASN A 136 5.88 1.46 11.53
CA ASN A 136 4.84 2.46 11.80
C ASN A 136 5.42 3.87 11.91
N PHE A 137 6.57 4.02 12.59
CA PHE A 137 7.29 5.30 12.62
C PHE A 137 7.68 5.77 11.21
N GLY A 138 8.21 4.88 10.38
CA GLY A 138 8.55 5.21 8.99
C GLY A 138 7.37 5.72 8.17
N ILE A 139 6.18 5.13 8.34
CA ILE A 139 4.95 5.53 7.64
C ILE A 139 4.53 6.95 8.05
N ILE A 140 4.68 7.32 9.33
CA ILE A 140 4.33 8.65 9.85
C ILE A 140 5.15 9.74 9.16
N PHE A 141 6.43 9.50 8.88
CA PHE A 141 7.27 10.47 8.15
C PHE A 141 7.07 10.40 6.64
N THR A 142 6.90 9.19 6.10
CA THR A 142 6.81 8.96 4.65
C THR A 142 5.53 9.53 4.06
N THR A 143 4.39 9.37 4.74
CA THR A 143 3.08 9.77 4.19
C THR A 143 2.97 11.29 3.96
N PRO A 144 3.34 12.16 4.92
CA PRO A 144 3.38 13.61 4.68
C PRO A 144 4.41 14.00 3.63
N LEU A 145 5.56 13.33 3.59
CA LEU A 145 6.59 13.59 2.59
C LEU A 145 6.09 13.29 1.16
N VAL A 146 5.45 12.14 0.96
CA VAL A 146 4.80 11.78 -0.32
C VAL A 146 3.72 12.81 -0.69
N SER A 147 2.90 13.22 0.28
CA SER A 147 1.86 14.24 0.07
C SER A 147 2.47 15.59 -0.37
N PHE A 148 3.54 16.02 0.29
CA PHE A 148 4.25 17.25 -0.06
C PHE A 148 4.89 17.18 -1.46
N MET A 149 5.50 16.03 -1.79
CA MET A 149 6.09 15.79 -3.10
C MET A 149 5.05 15.76 -4.22
N ASN A 150 3.88 15.18 -3.98
CA ASN A 150 2.79 15.15 -4.97
C ASN A 150 2.26 16.55 -5.30
N ASN A 151 2.28 17.48 -4.34
CA ASN A 151 1.88 18.89 -4.55
C ASN A 151 2.98 19.75 -5.17
N SER A 152 4.23 19.28 -5.12
CA SER A 152 5.39 20.01 -5.65
C SER A 152 5.61 19.66 -7.12
N SER A 153 5.88 20.64 -7.98
CA SER A 153 6.18 20.40 -9.41
C SER A 153 7.55 19.73 -9.67
N PHE A 154 8.24 19.28 -8.62
CA PHE A 154 9.55 18.64 -8.71
C PHE A 154 9.41 17.27 -9.38
N LEU A 155 10.12 17.03 -10.49
CA LEU A 155 10.14 15.76 -11.26
C LEU A 155 8.76 15.29 -11.81
N GLY A 156 7.83 16.20 -12.04
CA GLY A 156 6.54 15.88 -12.67
C GLY A 156 5.42 15.48 -11.70
N GLY A 157 5.48 15.92 -10.44
CA GLY A 157 4.41 15.76 -9.46
C GLY A 157 4.41 14.37 -8.81
N TRP A 158 3.27 13.67 -8.87
CA TRP A 158 3.07 12.37 -8.19
C TRP A 158 4.05 11.23 -8.53
N PRO A 159 4.66 11.12 -9.74
CA PRO A 159 5.66 10.09 -10.03
C PRO A 159 6.95 10.27 -9.24
N SER A 160 7.24 11.48 -8.75
CA SER A 160 8.48 11.82 -8.03
C SER A 160 8.64 10.98 -6.75
N ALA A 161 7.54 10.68 -6.05
CA ALA A 161 7.54 9.82 -4.88
C ALA A 161 8.10 8.43 -5.23
N PHE A 162 7.63 7.83 -6.32
CA PHE A 162 8.06 6.51 -6.76
C PHE A 162 9.56 6.46 -7.07
N TYR A 163 10.11 7.51 -7.70
CA TYR A 163 11.54 7.58 -7.99
C TYR A 163 12.41 7.77 -6.75
N VAL A 164 11.96 8.57 -5.76
CA VAL A 164 12.72 8.78 -4.52
C VAL A 164 12.71 7.54 -3.64
N PHE A 165 11.56 6.88 -3.45
CA PHE A 165 11.47 5.67 -2.63
C PHE A 165 12.07 4.45 -3.34
N GLY A 166 11.90 4.33 -4.66
CA GLY A 166 12.45 3.23 -5.44
C GLY A 166 13.97 3.27 -5.57
N ASN A 167 14.59 4.44 -5.76
CA ASN A 167 16.05 4.55 -5.83
C ASN A 167 16.75 4.38 -4.46
N LYS A 168 16.07 4.70 -3.34
CA LYS A 168 16.67 4.62 -1.99
C LYS A 168 16.52 3.26 -1.30
N THR A 169 15.75 2.33 -1.89
CA THR A 169 15.56 0.97 -1.35
C THR A 169 16.63 -0.02 -1.87
N VAL A 170 17.57 0.45 -2.70
CA VAL A 170 18.75 -0.27 -3.18
C VAL A 170 20.00 0.33 -2.55
#